data_AF-A0A1F6BTL9-F1
#
_entry.id   AF-A0A1F6BTL9-F1
#
_cell.length_a   1.000
_cell.length_b   1.000
_cell.length_c   1.000
_cell.angle_alpha   90.00
_cell.angle_beta   90.00
_cell.angle_gamma   90.00
#
_symmetry.space_group_name_H-M   'P 1'
#
loop_
_entity.id
_entity.type
_entity.pdbx_description
1 polymer ?
#
loop_
_entity_poly.entity_id
_entity_poly.type
_entity_poly.pdbx_seq_one_letter_code
_entity_poly.pdbx_strand_id
1 'polypeptide(L)' 'MDALMKKAQSFKLGKSPVVIFPVSAWEVIRARVDMLEEYYQMSNSNTYKRDIARARASKKETPSKVLYKKLGLA' A
#
# COMPACT_ATOMS: atom_id res chain seq x y z
N MET A 1 7.49 -11.87 -3.48
CA MET A 1 8.83 -11.27 -3.34
C MET A 1 9.84 -11.97 -4.26
N ASP A 2 9.92 -13.30 -4.25
CA ASP A 2 10.87 -14.08 -5.07
C ASP A 2 10.86 -13.77 -6.58
N ALA A 3 9.69 -13.58 -7.19
CA ALA A 3 9.62 -13.30 -8.63
C ALA A 3 10.16 -11.90 -9.00
N LEU A 4 10.10 -10.93 -8.09
CA LEU A 4 10.64 -9.58 -8.26
C LEU A 4 12.15 -9.56 -7.99
N MET A 5 12.60 -10.28 -6.96
CA MET A 5 14.02 -10.41 -6.63
C MET A 5 14.81 -11.16 -7.71
N LYS A 6 14.19 -12.11 -8.43
CA LYS A 6 14.80 -12.75 -9.61
C LYS A 6 15.06 -11.80 -10.78
N LYS A 7 14.35 -10.67 -10.85
CA LYS A 7 14.57 -9.62 -11.87
C LYS A 7 15.60 -8.58 -11.43
N ALA A 8 16.07 -8.67 -10.19
CA ALA A 8 17.09 -7.79 -9.66
C ALA A 8 18.45 -8.20 -10.23
N GLN A 9 19.11 -7.29 -10.93
CA GLN A 9 20.49 -7.51 -11.38
C GLN A 9 21.44 -6.83 -10.39
N SER A 10 22.42 -7.59 -9.90
CA SER A 10 23.52 -7.01 -9.13
C SER A 10 24.57 -6.44 -10.09
N PHE A 11 24.93 -5.19 -9.87
CA PHE A 11 25.91 -4.47 -10.67
C PHE A 11 26.89 -3.74 -9.73
N LYS A 12 28.06 -3.34 -10.24
CA LYS A 12 29.00 -2.50 -9.48
C LYS A 12 29.13 -1.15 -10.17
N LEU A 13 28.71 -0.08 -9.50
CA LEU A 13 28.95 1.28 -9.93
C LEU A 13 30.22 1.78 -9.23
N GLY A 14 31.37 1.69 -9.90
CA GLY A 14 32.66 1.89 -9.27
C GLY A 14 32.97 0.79 -8.23
N LYS A 15 33.21 1.18 -6.98
CA LYS A 15 33.44 0.23 -5.85
C LYS A 15 32.14 -0.19 -5.14
N SER A 16 31.02 0.47 -5.43
CA SER A 16 29.76 0.25 -4.71
C SER A 16 28.90 -0.79 -5.42
N PRO A 17 28.48 -1.87 -4.74
CA PRO A 17 27.48 -2.77 -5.28
C PRO A 17 26.13 -2.05 -5.32
N VAL A 18 25.45 -2.12 -6.47
CA VAL A 18 24.13 -1.58 -6.70
C VAL A 18 23.21 -2.67 -7.22
N VAL A 19 21.93 -2.56 -6.89
CA VAL A 19 20.90 -3.49 -7.39
C VAL A 19 20.02 -2.71 -8.36
N ILE A 20 19.97 -3.20 -9.59
CA ILE A 20 19.17 -2.59 -10.66
C ILE A 20 17.88 -3.37 -10.77
N PHE A 21 16.76 -2.65 -10.71
CA PHE A 21 15.42 -3.18 -10.94
C PHE A 21 14.84 -2.59 -12.23
N PRO A 22 14.10 -3.39 -13.02
CA PRO A 22 13.22 -2.84 -14.04
C PRO A 22 12.24 -1.85 -13.42
N VAL A 23 11.91 -0.76 -14.12
CA VAL A 23 11.00 0.29 -13.61
C VAL A 23 9.67 -0.29 -13.14
N SER A 24 9.08 -1.20 -13.91
CA SER A 24 7.83 -1.87 -13.53
C SER A 24 7.94 -2.70 -12.25
N ALA A 25 9.10 -3.29 -11.97
CA ALA A 25 9.33 -3.99 -10.71
C ALA A 25 9.49 -3.00 -9.55
N TRP A 26 10.15 -1.87 -9.78
CA TRP A 26 10.32 -0.82 -8.79
C TRP A 26 9.00 -0.15 -8.40
N GLU A 27 8.11 0.11 -9.35
CA GLU A 27 6.77 0.65 -9.08
C GLU A 27 5.94 -0.27 -8.17
N VAL A 28 6.00 -1.58 -8.40
CA VAL A 28 5.32 -2.56 -7.54
C VAL A 28 5.92 -2.57 -6.13
N ILE A 29 7.24 -2.49 -6.01
CA ILE A 29 7.92 -2.41 -4.71
C ILE A 29 7.49 -1.12 -3.98
N ARG A 30 7.52 0.03 -4.67
CA ARG A 30 7.12 1.33 -4.11
C ARG A 30 5.68 1.29 -3.61
N ALA A 31 4.73 0.87 -4.45
CA ALA A 31 3.32 0.78 -4.05
C ALA A 31 3.11 -0.14 -2.83
N ARG A 32 3.92 -1.20 -2.71
CA ARG A 32 3.89 -2.08 -1.54
C ARG A 32 4.46 -1.41 -0.29
N VAL A 33 5.54 -0.65 -0.42
CA VAL A 33 6.15 0.11 0.69
C VAL A 33 5.18 1.19 1.18
N ASP A 34 4.58 1.95 0.27
CA ASP A 34 3.61 3.01 0.62
C ASP A 34 2.43 2.43 1.42
N MET A 35 1.88 1.30 0.95
CA MET A 35 0.82 0.57 1.67
C MET A 35 1.28 0.14 3.07
N LEU A 36 2.49 -0.40 3.21
CA LEU A 36 3.03 -0.84 4.50
C LEU A 36 3.25 0.34 5.46
N GLU A 37 3.71 1.47 4.95
CA GLU A 37 3.86 2.70 5.72
C GLU A 37 2.51 3.20 6.22
N GLU A 38 1.50 3.26 5.34
CA GLU A 38 0.14 3.62 5.72
C GLU A 38 -0.39 2.68 6.82
N TYR A 39 -0.22 1.36 6.65
CA TYR A 39 -0.58 0.38 7.68
C TYR A 39 0.15 0.62 8.99
N TYR A 40 1.43 0.91 8.95
CA TYR A 40 2.23 1.19 10.14
C TYR A 40 1.69 2.43 10.87
N GLN A 41 1.44 3.52 10.14
CA GLN A 41 0.89 4.76 10.69
C GLN A 41 -0.51 4.52 11.30
N MET A 42 -1.39 3.81 10.59
CA MET A 42 -2.72 3.42 11.08
C MET A 42 -2.63 2.55 12.34
N SER A 43 -1.68 1.61 12.39
CA SER A 43 -1.47 0.71 13.53
C SER A 43 -0.93 1.41 14.77
N ASN A 44 -0.29 2.58 14.62
CA ASN A 44 0.20 3.38 15.74
C ASN A 44 -0.79 4.49 16.14
N SER A 45 -1.75 4.83 15.29
CA SER A 45 -2.76 5.86 15.56
C SER A 45 -3.88 5.35 16.47
N ASN A 46 -3.94 5.88 17.70
CA ASN A 46 -5.03 5.60 18.64
C ASN A 46 -6.39 6.09 18.12
N THR A 47 -6.41 7.21 17.41
CA THR A 47 -7.63 7.75 16.79
C THR A 47 -8.17 6.79 15.75
N TYR A 48 -7.31 6.34 14.83
CA TYR A 48 -7.69 5.38 13.79
C TYR A 48 -8.26 4.09 14.39
N LYS A 49 -7.58 3.51 15.38
CA LYS A 49 -8.06 2.30 16.09
C LYS A 49 -9.45 2.48 16.65
N ARG A 50 -9.70 3.60 17.34
CA ARG A 50 -11.00 3.90 17.97
C ARG A 50 -12.10 4.08 16.93
N ASP A 51 -11.82 4.81 15.86
CA ASP A 51 -12.82 5.11 14.84
C ASP A 51 -13.17 3.86 14.02
N ILE A 52 -12.19 3.01 13.68
CA ILE A 52 -12.45 1.71 13.05
C ILE A 52 -13.24 0.78 13.98
N ALA A 53 -12.91 0.72 15.28
CA ALA A 53 -13.68 -0.07 16.23
C ALA A 53 -15.15 0.39 16.29
N ARG A 54 -15.38 1.71 16.34
CA ARG A 54 -16.72 2.30 16.30
C ARG A 54 -17.46 1.99 15.00
N ALA A 55 -16.78 2.14 13.86
CA ALA A 55 -17.36 1.85 12.55
C ALA A 55 -17.81 0.39 12.45
N ARG A 56 -16.95 -0.56 12.87
CA ARG A 56 -17.27 -2.00 12.91
C ARG A 56 -18.43 -2.31 13.85
N ALA A 57 -18.46 -1.70 15.03
CA ALA A 57 -19.56 -1.88 15.98
C ALA A 57 -20.91 -1.36 15.45
N SER A 58 -20.87 -0.30 14.64
CA SER A 58 -22.09 0.33 14.12
C SER A 58 -22.88 -0.52 13.13
N LYS A 59 -22.26 -1.53 12.49
CA LYS A 59 -22.84 -2.38 11.42
C LYS A 59 -23.54 -1.60 10.30
N LYS A 60 -23.26 -0.30 10.16
CA LYS A 60 -23.81 0.56 9.11
C LYS A 60 -22.96 0.39 7.87
N GLU A 61 -23.40 -0.49 6.99
CA GLU A 61 -22.78 -0.69 5.69
C GLU A 61 -23.53 0.11 4.63
N THR A 62 -22.79 0.83 3.77
CA THR A 62 -23.37 1.53 2.61
C THR A 62 -23.01 0.73 1.37
N PRO A 63 -24.00 0.25 0.58
CA PRO A 63 -23.72 -0.41 -0.68
C PRO A 63 -22.91 0.49 -1.62
N SER A 64 -21.95 -0.08 -2.35
CA SER A 64 -21.07 0.66 -3.27
C SER A 64 -21.86 1.50 -4.28
N LYS A 65 -22.96 0.97 -4.82
CA LYS A 65 -23.87 1.70 -5.73
C LYS A 65 -24.43 2.99 -5.13
N VAL A 66 -24.80 2.97 -3.84
CA VAL A 66 -25.33 4.14 -3.13
C VAL A 66 -24.21 5.14 -2.85
N LEU A 67 -23.03 4.65 -2.50
CA LEU A 67 -21.84 5.48 -2.29
C LEU A 67 -21.41 6.20 -3.57
N TYR A 68 -21.29 5.48 -4.70
CA TYR A 68 -20.88 6.07 -5.98
C TYR A 68 -21.87 7.14 -6.46
N LYS A 69 -23.18 6.90 -6.31
CA LYS A 69 -24.19 7.92 -6.60
C LYS A 69 -24.02 9.18 -5.75
N LYS A 70 -23.71 9.04 -4.46
CA LYS A 70 -23.45 10.18 -3.57
C LYS A 70 -22.17 10.95 -3.93
N LEU A 71 -21.17 10.25 -4.46
CA LEU A 71 -19.89 10.84 -4.86
C LEU A 71 -19.90 11.39 -6.30
N GLY A 72 -21.00 11.26 -7.04
CA GLY A 72 -21.07 11.67 -8.45
C GLY A 72 -20.20 10.81 -9.38
N LEU A 73 -19.91 9.57 -8.98
CA LEU A 73 -19.07 8.62 -9.71
C LEU A 73 -19.89 7.54 -10.44
N ALA A 74 -21.22 7.68 -10.46
CA ALA A 74 -22.19 6.72 -11.01
C ALA A 74 -23.12 7.35 -12.04
#